data_AF-A0A1U9KA61-F1
#
_entry.id   AF-A0A1U9KA61-F1
#
_cell.length_a   1.000
_cell.length_b   1.000
_cell.length_c   1.000
_cell.angle_alpha   90.00
_cell.angle_beta   90.00
_cell.angle_gamma   90.00
#
_symmetry.space_group_name_H-M   'P 1'
#
loop_
_entity.id
_entity.type
_entity.pdbx_description
1 polymer ?
#
loop_
_entity_poly.entity_id
_entity_poly.type
_entity_poly.pdbx_seq_one_letter_code
_entity_poly.pdbx_strand_id
1 'polypeptide(L)'
;MPAVVNCGQVNINSMSNDALIASGQNSQPEWNFQGKWNIGNGLHAGLVLTSAIFNVIYDSDVVDAPAVQPEGVNPVPTRQV
;
A
#
# COMPACT_ATOMS: atom_id res chain seq x y z
N MET A 1 7.80 -25.19 22.23
CA MET A 1 7.25 -25.85 21.02
C MET A 1 6.97 -24.75 20.00
N PRO A 2 7.55 -24.77 18.80
CA PRO A 2 7.27 -23.74 17.80
C PRO A 2 5.83 -23.92 17.29
N ALA A 3 5.05 -22.85 17.34
CA ALA A 3 3.71 -22.84 16.78
C ALA A 3 3.82 -22.66 15.25
N VAL A 4 3.20 -23.58 14.51
CA VAL A 4 3.06 -23.49 13.05
C VAL A 4 1.71 -22.85 12.75
N VAL A 5 1.71 -21.70 12.07
CA VAL A 5 0.49 -21.03 11.61
C VAL A 5 0.35 -21.30 10.11
N ASN A 6 -0.67 -22.07 9.74
CA ASN A 6 -1.00 -22.36 8.34
C ASN A 6 -2.12 -21.42 7.87
N CYS A 7 -1.85 -20.57 6.89
CA CYS A 7 -2.85 -19.70 6.27
C CYS A 7 -3.47 -20.42 5.07
N GLY A 8 -4.69 -20.95 5.20
CA GLY A 8 -5.32 -21.83 4.20
C GLY A 8 -5.69 -21.16 2.86
N GLN A 9 -6.46 -20.08 2.90
CA GLN A 9 -6.85 -19.31 1.70
C GLN A 9 -6.84 -17.82 2.00
N VAL A 10 -6.39 -17.03 1.02
CA VAL A 10 -6.41 -15.57 1.07
C VAL A 10 -7.47 -15.08 0.08
N ASN A 11 -8.53 -14.45 0.58
CA ASN A 11 -9.51 -13.75 -0.24
C ASN A 11 -9.16 -12.26 -0.27
N ILE A 12 -9.04 -11.69 -1.47
CA ILE A 12 -8.57 -10.34 -1.70
C ILE A 12 -9.76 -9.50 -2.15
N ASN A 13 -10.28 -8.67 -1.25
CA ASN A 13 -11.44 -7.83 -1.55
C ASN A 13 -11.06 -6.55 -2.32
N SER A 14 -9.82 -6.08 -2.17
CA SER A 14 -9.30 -4.93 -2.90
C SER A 14 -7.77 -4.91 -2.87
N MET A 15 -7.15 -4.49 -3.96
CA MET A 15 -5.74 -4.11 -4.03
C MET A 15 -5.64 -2.70 -4.60
N SER A 16 -4.79 -1.86 -4.01
CA SER A 16 -4.46 -0.52 -4.50
C SER A 16 -3.00 -0.48 -4.99
N ASN A 17 -2.55 0.67 -5.49
CA ASN A 17 -1.18 0.84 -6.00
C ASN A 17 -0.14 0.34 -5.00
N ASP A 18 0.94 -0.26 -5.52
CA ASP A 18 2.06 -0.81 -4.77
C ASP A 18 1.71 -1.94 -3.78
N ALA A 19 0.66 -2.71 -4.07
CA ALA A 19 0.28 -3.91 -3.33
C ALA A 19 0.84 -5.20 -3.96
N LEU A 20 1.47 -6.06 -3.15
CA LEU A 20 1.90 -7.41 -3.52
C LEU A 20 1.34 -8.43 -2.53
N ILE A 21 0.91 -9.59 -3.04
CA ILE A 21 0.58 -10.76 -2.22
C ILE A 21 1.50 -11.91 -2.65
N ALA A 22 2.30 -12.38 -1.70
CA ALA A 22 3.22 -13.49 -1.90
C ALA A 22 3.01 -14.57 -0.83
N SER A 23 3.28 -15.82 -1.20
CA SER A 23 3.27 -16.97 -0.28
C SER A 23 4.66 -17.62 -0.27
N GLY A 24 5.19 -17.95 0.92
CA GLY A 24 6.57 -18.44 1.11
C GLY A 24 7.46 -17.48 1.93
N GLN A 25 8.78 -17.68 1.89
CA GLN A 25 9.76 -16.70 2.42
C GLN A 25 9.82 -15.51 1.45
N ASN A 26 9.10 -14.45 1.78
CA ASN A 26 9.11 -13.22 1.01
C ASN A 26 10.24 -12.31 1.52
N SER A 27 11.41 -12.38 0.89
CA SER A 27 12.41 -11.32 1.06
C SER A 27 11.96 -10.16 0.18
N GLN A 28 11.36 -9.14 0.79
CA GLN A 28 11.11 -7.84 0.15
C GLN A 28 12.08 -6.81 0.72
N PRO A 29 13.39 -6.88 0.39
CA PRO A 29 14.24 -5.72 0.59
C PRO A 29 13.59 -4.54 -0.14
N GLU A 30 13.56 -3.37 0.50
CA GLU A 30 13.24 -2.11 -0.16
C GLU A 30 11.76 -1.91 -0.57
N TRP A 31 10.78 -2.63 0.01
CA TRP A 31 9.37 -2.23 -0.13
C TRP A 31 9.15 -0.91 0.63
N ASN A 32 9.09 0.18 -0.12
CA ASN A 32 8.77 1.50 0.38
C ASN A 32 7.59 2.06 -0.43
N PHE A 33 6.56 2.53 0.26
CA PHE A 33 5.46 3.26 -0.34
C PHE A 33 5.33 4.58 0.37
N GLN A 34 5.41 5.68 -0.39
CA GLN A 34 5.22 7.03 0.13
C GLN A 34 4.26 7.76 -0.78
N GLY A 35 3.15 8.22 -0.22
CA GLY A 35 2.16 8.96 -0.96
C GLY A 35 1.02 9.42 -0.04
N LYS A 36 0.38 10.51 -0.43
CA LYS A 36 -0.88 10.94 0.16
C LYS A 36 -2.04 10.39 -0.68
N TRP A 37 -3.05 9.83 -0.04
CA TRP A 37 -4.26 9.31 -0.71
C TRP A 37 -5.47 10.15 -0.31
N ASN A 38 -6.00 10.89 -1.27
CA ASN A 38 -7.17 11.75 -1.12
C ASN A 38 -8.33 11.19 -1.94
N ILE A 39 -9.07 10.24 -1.37
CA ILE A 39 -10.05 9.44 -2.13
C ILE A 39 -11.46 10.08 -2.24
N GLY A 40 -11.66 11.31 -1.78
CA GLY A 40 -12.93 12.05 -1.92
C GLY A 40 -14.15 11.21 -1.51
N ASN A 41 -14.96 10.79 -2.49
CA ASN A 41 -16.12 9.92 -2.28
C ASN A 41 -15.77 8.44 -1.96
N GLY A 42 -14.51 8.13 -1.69
CA GLY A 42 -14.04 6.80 -1.33
C GLY A 42 -14.00 5.80 -2.49
N LEU A 43 -13.85 4.54 -2.13
CA LEU A 43 -13.83 3.39 -3.05
C LEU A 43 -15.20 2.71 -3.04
N HIS A 44 -15.76 2.49 -4.23
CA HIS A 44 -17.05 1.82 -4.41
C HIS A 44 -16.83 0.41 -4.93
N ALA A 45 -17.51 -0.58 -4.34
CA ALA A 45 -17.50 -1.96 -4.79
C ALA A 45 -18.94 -2.49 -4.92
N GLY A 46 -19.22 -3.19 -6.03
CA GLY A 46 -20.57 -3.68 -6.34
C GLY A 46 -21.44 -2.64 -7.07
N LEU A 47 -22.77 -2.81 -7.04
CA LEU A 47 -23.71 -1.89 -7.67
C LEU A 47 -23.85 -0.63 -6.81
N VAL A 48 -23.40 0.51 -7.33
CA VAL A 48 -23.45 1.80 -6.63
C VAL A 48 -24.08 2.85 -7.52
N LEU A 49 -25.03 3.61 -6.95
CA LEU A 49 -25.59 4.81 -7.55
C LEU A 49 -25.31 6.00 -6.65
N THR A 50 -24.55 6.97 -7.18
CA THR A 50 -24.17 8.19 -6.47
C THR A 50 -24.52 9.39 -7.33
N SER A 51 -25.26 10.36 -6.77
CA SER A 51 -25.69 11.58 -7.46
C SER A 51 -25.48 12.81 -6.57
N ALA A 52 -25.21 13.96 -7.20
CA ALA A 52 -25.03 15.26 -6.52
C ALA A 52 -23.92 15.28 -5.46
N ILE A 53 -22.77 14.66 -5.76
CA ILE A 53 -21.64 14.61 -4.83
C ILE A 53 -20.67 15.76 -5.10
N PHE A 54 -20.35 16.49 -4.03
CA PHE A 54 -19.34 17.54 -4.02
C PHE A 54 -18.32 17.20 -2.93
N ASN A 55 -17.05 17.02 -3.31
CA ASN A 55 -15.96 16.74 -2.39
C ASN A 55 -15.02 17.94 -2.35
N VAL A 56 -14.75 18.44 -1.15
CA VAL A 56 -13.69 19.43 -0.91
C VAL A 56 -12.64 18.77 -0.06
N ILE A 57 -11.39 18.84 -0.52
CA ILE A 57 -10.25 18.30 0.20
C ILE A 57 -9.33 19.49 0.46
N TYR A 58 -9.16 19.80 1.74
CA TYR A 58 -8.24 20.84 2.20
C TYR A 58 -7.01 20.16 2.79
N ASP A 59 -5.90 20.24 2.06
CA ASP A 59 -4.59 19.80 2.54
C ASP A 59 -3.87 21.03 3.10
N SER A 60 -3.67 21.06 4.41
CA SER A 60 -3.23 22.28 5.12
C SER A 60 -1.72 22.38 5.27
N ASP A 61 -0.95 21.54 4.59
CA ASP A 61 0.50 21.68 4.60
C ASP A 61 1.00 22.66 3.53
N VAL A 62 1.86 23.58 3.97
CA VAL A 62 2.50 24.58 3.10
C VAL A 62 3.68 23.96 2.34
N VAL A 63 4.27 22.90 2.90
CA VAL A 63 5.39 22.15 2.35
C VAL A 63 5.12 20.67 2.60
N ASP A 64 5.19 19.87 1.54
CA ASP A 64 5.04 18.42 1.63
C ASP A 64 6.09 17.80 2.56
N ALA A 65 5.73 16.70 3.23
CA ALA A 65 6.72 15.85 3.88
C ALA A 65 7.76 15.41 2.84
N PRO A 66 9.07 15.53 3.13
CA PRO A 66 10.09 15.07 2.20
C PRO A 66 9.92 13.57 1.95
N ALA A 67 9.72 13.20 0.68
CA ALA A 67 9.79 11.81 0.29
C ALA A 67 11.25 11.36 0.42
N VAL A 68 11.52 10.43 1.33
CA VAL A 68 12.87 9.89 1.57
C VAL A 68 12.86 8.42 1.21
N GLN A 69 13.59 8.07 0.15
CA GLN A 69 13.87 6.68 -0.22
C GLN A 69 15.38 6.42 -0.04
N PRO A 70 15.81 6.01 1.17
CA PRO A 70 17.23 5.79 1.48
C PRO A 70 17.92 4.79 0.55
N GLU A 71 17.15 3.89 -0.06
CA GLU A 71 17.63 2.82 -0.94
C GLU A 71 18.07 3.36 -2.32
N GLY A 72 17.56 4.53 -2.74
CA GLY A 72 17.96 5.17 -4.01
C GLY A 72 19.43 5.60 -4.05
N VAL A 73 20.09 5.66 -2.88
CA VAL A 73 21.49 6.11 -2.71
C VAL A 73 22.40 5.04 -2.11
N ASN A 74 21.84 3.93 -1.59
CA ASN A 74 22.59 2.82 -1.03
C ASN A 74 21.92 1.47 -1.37
N PRO A 75 22.19 0.88 -2.55
CA PRO A 75 21.61 -0.39 -2.94
C PRO A 75 22.06 -1.49 -1.96
N VAL A 76 21.12 -2.15 -1.31
CA VAL A 76 21.42 -3.29 -0.43
C VAL A 76 21.44 -4.57 -1.30
N PRO A 77 22.38 -5.51 -1.08
CA PRO A 77 22.44 -6.74 -1.88
C PRO A 77 21.12 -7.52 -1.78
N THR A 78 20.44 -7.67 -2.92
CA THR A 78 19.14 -8.36 -3.10
C THR A 78 19.21 -9.88 -3.01
N ARG A 79 20.33 -10.44 -2.54
CA ARG A 79 20.53 -11.89 -2.48
C ARG A 79 20.89 -12.33 -1.06
N GLN A 80 19.89 -12.84 -0.34
CA GLN A 80 20.15 -13.76 0.77
C GLN A 80 20.48 -15.12 0.14
N VAL A 81 21.67 -15.63 0.43
CA VAL A 81 22.16 -16.95 0.02
C VAL A 81 21.30 -18.03 0.65
#